data_AF-A0A3M0CFM4-F1
#
_entry.id   AF-A0A3M0CFM4-F1
#
_cell.length_a   1.000
_cell.length_b   1.000
_cell.length_c   1.000
_cell.angle_alpha   90.00
_cell.angle_beta   90.00
_cell.angle_gamma   90.00
#
_symmetry.space_group_name_H-M   'P 1'
#
loop_
_entity.id
_entity.type
_entity.pdbx_description
1 polymer ?
#
loop_
_entity_poly.entity_id
_entity_poly.type
_entity_poly.pdbx_seq_one_letter_code
_entity_poly.pdbx_strand_id
1 'polypeptide(L)'
;PQTNEILHFRLFPATTKQTTRWFLTELHRRYRLDGVEFLVDDADYLVNVLDEDGYRFQMISHGNRNAIERVFWEIERRTSSFATSFSHVEPQTAESWLKALAVRHNSRQS
;
A
#
# COMPACT_ATOMS: atom_id res chain seq x y z
N PRO A 1 -4.48 -11.88 14.61
CA PRO A 1 -3.88 -12.61 13.46
C PRO A 1 -2.35 -12.76 13.64
N GLN A 2 -1.79 -13.92 13.27
CA GLN A 2 -0.37 -14.28 13.50
C GLN A 2 0.64 -13.52 12.61
N THR A 3 0.19 -12.68 11.67
CA THR A 3 1.06 -11.85 10.83
C THR A 3 0.49 -10.43 10.68
N ASN A 4 0.43 -9.69 11.78
CA ASN A 4 0.17 -8.24 11.75
C ASN A 4 1.42 -7.43 11.31
N GLU A 5 2.22 -7.99 10.41
CA GLU A 5 3.48 -7.40 9.96
C GLU A 5 3.28 -6.57 8.69
N ILE A 6 3.79 -5.35 8.72
CA ILE A 6 3.92 -4.52 7.53
C ILE A 6 5.24 -4.91 6.88
N LEU A 7 5.17 -5.69 5.79
CA LEU A 7 6.37 -6.15 5.09
C LEU A 7 7.12 -4.98 4.44
N HIS A 8 6.41 -4.09 3.75
CA HIS A 8 7.05 -2.94 3.13
C HIS A 8 6.09 -1.74 3.12
N PHE A 9 6.66 -0.57 3.36
CA PHE A 9 5.93 0.69 3.33
C PHE A 9 6.90 1.76 2.83
N ARG A 10 6.44 2.57 1.88
CA ARG A 10 7.17 3.71 1.35
C ARG A 10 6.20 4.78 0.88
N LEU A 11 6.47 6.03 1.23
CA LEU A 11 5.69 7.17 0.75
C LEU A 11 6.33 7.78 -0.51
N PHE A 12 5.51 8.09 -1.50
CA PHE A 12 5.92 8.80 -2.72
C PHE A 12 5.14 10.12 -2.86
N PRO A 13 5.75 11.16 -3.46
CA PRO A 13 5.08 12.44 -3.66
C PRO A 13 3.95 12.41 -4.70
N ALA A 14 3.92 11.39 -5.56
CA ALA A 14 2.90 11.22 -6.59
C ALA A 14 2.68 9.73 -6.90
N THR A 15 1.47 9.40 -7.37
CA THR A 15 1.09 8.06 -7.81
C THR A 15 1.29 7.94 -9.32
N THR A 16 2.46 7.49 -9.74
CA THR A 16 2.84 7.33 -11.17
C THR A 16 3.30 5.91 -11.46
N LYS A 17 3.35 5.51 -12.75
CA LYS A 17 3.93 4.21 -13.15
C LYS A 17 5.37 4.04 -12.62
N GLN A 18 6.18 5.11 -12.63
CA GLN A 18 7.57 5.06 -12.16
C GLN A 18 7.68 4.82 -10.65
N THR A 19 6.87 5.52 -9.84
CA THR A 19 6.86 5.31 -8.38
C THR A 19 6.35 3.92 -8.01
N THR A 20 5.39 3.38 -8.77
CA THR A 20 4.93 1.99 -8.63
C THR A 20 6.05 1.00 -8.93
N ARG A 21 6.81 1.21 -10.02
CA ARG A 21 7.98 0.37 -10.34
C ARG A 21 9.03 0.38 -9.25
N TRP A 22 9.35 1.55 -8.69
CA TRP A 22 10.31 1.66 -7.59
C TRP A 22 9.85 0.88 -6.35
N PHE A 23 8.57 0.99 -6.00
CA PHE A 23 7.98 0.22 -4.91
C PHE A 23 8.09 -1.29 -5.14
N LEU A 24 7.67 -1.77 -6.32
CA LEU A 24 7.70 -3.19 -6.66
C LEU A 24 9.12 -3.74 -6.71
N THR A 25 10.08 -2.98 -7.25
CA THR A 25 11.50 -3.35 -7.29
C THR A 25 12.06 -3.54 -5.88
N GLU A 26 11.75 -2.63 -4.96
CA GLU A 26 12.19 -2.75 -3.57
C GLU A 26 11.53 -3.90 -2.84
N LEU A 27 10.22 -4.08 -3.04
CA LEU A 27 9.46 -5.19 -2.47
C LEU A 27 10.03 -6.53 -2.98
N HIS A 28 10.28 -6.66 -4.28
CA HIS A 28 10.85 -7.85 -4.90
C HIS A 28 12.26 -8.15 -4.37
N ARG A 29 13.13 -7.13 -4.29
CA ARG A 29 14.48 -7.28 -3.75
C ARG A 29 14.48 -7.77 -2.30
N ARG A 30 13.52 -7.33 -1.48
CA ARG A 30 13.44 -7.68 -0.05
C ARG A 30 12.81 -9.05 0.19
N TYR A 31 11.79 -9.41 -0.58
CA TYR A 31 10.93 -10.55 -0.26
C TYR A 31 10.94 -11.68 -1.29
N ARG A 32 11.67 -11.53 -2.40
CA ARG A 32 11.71 -12.51 -3.52
C ARG A 32 10.30 -12.91 -3.93
N LEU A 33 9.62 -12.01 -4.62
CA LEU A 33 8.22 -12.19 -5.03
C LEU A 33 8.07 -13.18 -6.19
N ASP A 34 9.09 -14.00 -6.46
CA ASP A 34 9.06 -15.05 -7.46
C ASP A 34 7.95 -16.04 -7.08
N GLY A 35 6.91 -16.07 -7.91
CA GLY A 35 5.80 -16.98 -7.67
C GLY A 35 4.63 -16.40 -6.88
N VAL A 36 4.66 -15.12 -6.51
CA VAL A 36 3.56 -14.45 -5.82
C VAL A 36 2.52 -13.96 -6.83
N GLU A 37 1.23 -14.02 -6.46
CA GLU A 37 0.14 -13.40 -7.20
C GLU A 37 -0.35 -12.17 -6.43
N PHE A 38 -0.35 -11.01 -7.09
CA PHE A 38 -0.86 -9.77 -6.54
C PHE A 38 -2.38 -9.71 -6.68
N LEU A 39 -3.07 -9.46 -5.57
CA LEU A 39 -4.49 -9.15 -5.60
C LEU A 39 -4.65 -7.64 -5.68
N VAL A 40 -5.18 -7.15 -6.78
CA VAL A 40 -5.30 -5.70 -7.06
C VAL A 40 -6.76 -5.32 -7.25
N ASP A 41 -7.07 -4.06 -6.93
CA ASP A 41 -8.30 -3.42 -7.36
C ASP A 41 -8.18 -2.99 -8.84
N ASP A 42 -9.19 -2.29 -9.34
CA ASP A 42 -9.28 -1.82 -10.72
C ASP A 42 -8.39 -0.59 -11.00
N ALA A 43 -7.21 -0.51 -10.37
CA ALA A 43 -6.29 0.60 -10.52
C ALA A 43 -5.42 0.46 -11.78
N ASP A 44 -5.83 1.14 -12.86
CA ASP A 44 -5.17 1.13 -14.17
C ASP A 44 -3.65 1.35 -14.11
N TYR A 45 -3.18 2.25 -13.23
CA TYR A 45 -1.75 2.56 -13.13
C TYR A 45 -0.92 1.41 -12.54
N LEU A 46 -1.51 0.60 -11.66
CA LEU A 46 -0.86 -0.53 -10.99
C LEU A 46 -0.90 -1.77 -11.88
N VAL A 47 -2.07 -2.07 -12.45
CA VAL A 47 -2.28 -3.18 -13.39
C VAL A 47 -1.30 -3.10 -14.55
N ASN A 48 -1.17 -1.93 -15.18
CA ASN A 48 -0.25 -1.76 -16.31
C ASN A 48 1.20 -2.03 -15.94
N VAL A 49 1.65 -1.63 -14.74
CA VAL A 49 3.04 -1.86 -14.32
C VAL A 49 3.28 -3.32 -14.00
N LEU A 50 2.31 -4.00 -13.37
CA LEU A 50 2.41 -5.42 -13.06
C LEU A 50 2.51 -6.25 -14.35
N ASP A 51 1.70 -5.92 -15.36
CA ASP A 51 1.73 -6.56 -16.68
C ASP A 51 3.04 -6.26 -17.43
N GLU A 52 3.43 -4.99 -17.55
CA GLU A 52 4.66 -4.56 -18.24
C GLU A 52 5.93 -5.18 -17.62
N ASP A 53 5.95 -5.37 -16.30
CA ASP A 53 7.11 -5.90 -15.57
C ASP A 53 7.03 -7.42 -15.30
N GLY A 54 5.99 -8.12 -15.83
CA GLY A 54 5.88 -9.58 -15.80
C GLY A 54 5.45 -10.20 -14.46
N TYR A 55 4.82 -9.42 -13.59
CA TYR A 55 4.24 -9.91 -12.34
C TYR A 55 2.89 -10.60 -12.58
N ARG A 56 2.59 -11.62 -11.79
CA ARG A 56 1.26 -12.25 -11.80
C ARG A 56 0.30 -11.46 -10.93
N PHE A 57 -0.90 -11.20 -11.43
CA PHE A 57 -1.92 -10.49 -10.69
C PHE A 57 -3.33 -10.98 -11.02
N GLN A 58 -4.23 -10.81 -10.07
CA GLN A 58 -5.65 -11.03 -10.23
C GLN A 58 -6.41 -9.76 -9.82
N MET A 59 -7.23 -9.23 -10.73
CA MET A 59 -8.19 -8.17 -10.39
C MET A 59 -9.33 -8.77 -9.58
N ILE A 60 -9.59 -8.25 -8.38
CA ILE A 60 -10.72 -8.70 -7.57
C ILE A 60 -11.85 -7.68 -7.64
N SER A 61 -13.01 -8.13 -8.11
CA SER A 61 -14.23 -7.36 -8.08
C SER A 61 -15.08 -7.71 -6.83
N HIS A 62 -15.52 -6.68 -6.10
CA HIS A 62 -16.60 -6.66 -5.10
C HIS A 62 -16.40 -7.34 -3.72
N GLY A 63 -15.74 -8.49 -3.60
CA GLY A 63 -15.60 -9.18 -2.30
C GLY A 63 -14.42 -8.69 -1.46
N ASN A 64 -13.21 -8.97 -1.95
CA ASN A 64 -11.96 -8.52 -1.32
C ASN A 64 -11.71 -7.02 -1.55
N ARG A 65 -12.26 -6.47 -2.64
CA ARG A 65 -12.28 -5.03 -2.92
C ARG A 65 -12.85 -4.24 -1.75
N ASN A 66 -13.95 -4.70 -1.14
CA ASN A 66 -14.50 -4.04 0.05
C ASN A 66 -13.52 -4.03 1.24
N ALA A 67 -12.72 -5.07 1.41
CA ALA A 67 -11.73 -5.10 2.48
C ALA A 67 -10.57 -4.14 2.20
N ILE A 68 -10.08 -4.11 0.95
CA ILE A 68 -9.03 -3.20 0.49
C ILE A 68 -9.51 -1.74 0.56
N GLU A 69 -10.68 -1.45 -0.01
CA GLU A 69 -11.32 -0.13 0.05
C GLU A 69 -11.57 0.28 1.49
N ARG A 70 -12.03 -0.62 2.36
CA ARG A 70 -12.23 -0.30 3.79
C ARG A 70 -10.93 0.06 4.50
N VAL A 71 -9.82 -0.62 4.18
CA VAL A 71 -8.50 -0.23 4.69
C VAL A 71 -8.10 1.14 4.17
N PHE A 72 -8.30 1.40 2.87
CA PHE A 72 -7.99 2.70 2.25
C PHE A 72 -8.82 3.84 2.85
N TRP A 73 -10.13 3.67 2.93
CA TRP A 73 -11.07 4.61 3.55
C TRP A 73 -10.75 4.86 5.02
N GLU A 74 -10.37 3.85 5.79
CA GLU A 74 -10.03 4.04 7.20
C GLU A 74 -8.68 4.77 7.35
N ILE A 75 -7.72 4.55 6.45
CA ILE A 75 -6.49 5.33 6.37
C ILE A 75 -6.85 6.78 6.07
N GLU A 76 -7.58 7.04 4.98
CA GLU A 76 -8.01 8.38 4.56
C GLU A 76 -8.79 9.10 5.67
N ARG A 77 -9.77 8.42 6.29
CA ARG A 77 -10.58 8.97 7.39
C ARG A 77 -9.70 9.39 8.57
N ARG A 78 -8.71 8.58 8.95
CA ARG A 78 -7.82 8.87 10.09
C ARG A 78 -6.76 9.90 9.75
N THR A 79 -6.35 10.00 8.48
CA THR A 79 -5.42 11.04 8.03
C THR A 79 -6.14 12.35 7.73
N SER A 80 -7.45 12.34 7.47
CA SER A 80 -8.22 13.53 7.05
C SER A 80 -8.10 14.69 8.04
N SER A 81 -8.19 14.42 9.35
CA SER A 81 -8.06 15.43 10.41
C SER A 81 -6.64 15.99 10.56
N PHE A 82 -5.64 15.31 9.99
CA PHE A 82 -4.24 15.68 10.03
C PHE A 82 -3.70 16.03 8.64
N ALA A 83 -4.53 16.07 7.59
CA ALA A 83 -4.08 16.36 6.23
C ALA A 83 -3.35 17.70 6.17
N THR A 84 -3.85 18.70 6.90
CA THR A 84 -3.20 20.00 7.13
C THR A 84 -1.93 19.89 7.96
N SER A 85 -1.85 18.96 8.92
CA SER A 85 -0.64 18.69 9.70
C SER A 85 0.46 17.98 8.92
N PHE A 86 0.12 17.27 7.83
CA PHE A 86 1.11 16.69 6.90
C PHE A 86 1.64 17.72 5.89
N SER A 87 1.00 18.89 5.76
CA SER A 87 1.58 19.98 4.99
C SER A 87 2.89 20.41 5.66
N HIS A 88 4.00 20.38 4.92
CA HIS A 88 5.36 20.74 5.38
C HIS A 88 6.07 19.75 6.30
N VAL A 89 5.54 18.54 6.50
CA VAL A 89 6.26 17.49 7.24
C VAL A 89 7.20 16.75 6.30
N GLU A 90 8.43 16.49 6.76
CA GLU A 90 9.39 15.67 6.04
C GLU A 90 8.79 14.30 5.71
N PRO A 91 8.93 13.77 4.48
CA PRO A 91 8.33 12.49 4.06
C PRO A 91 8.64 11.33 5.01
N GLN A 92 9.83 11.34 5.61
CA GLN A 92 10.29 10.33 6.58
C GLN A 92 9.47 10.32 7.88
N THR A 93 9.05 11.51 8.33
CA THR A 93 8.20 11.68 9.51
C THR A 93 6.78 11.23 9.22
N ALA A 94 6.24 11.60 8.05
CA ALA A 94 4.93 11.12 7.60
C ALA A 94 4.90 9.59 7.46
N GLU A 95 5.95 9.01 6.89
CA GLU A 95 6.13 7.56 6.77
C GLU A 95 6.19 6.86 8.13
N SER A 96 6.96 7.39 9.09
CA SER A 96 7.05 6.81 10.44
C SER A 96 5.70 6.82 11.16
N TRP A 97 4.93 7.89 11.00
CA TRP A 97 3.59 8.00 11.57
C TRP A 97 2.61 7.00 10.94
N LEU A 98 2.60 6.89 9.60
CA LEU A 98 1.73 5.96 8.88
C LEU A 98 2.02 4.50 9.25
N LYS A 99 3.31 4.14 9.41
CA LYS A 99 3.72 2.82 9.92
C LYS A 99 3.18 2.56 11.33
N ALA A 100 3.32 3.51 12.25
CA ALA A 100 2.79 3.38 13.60
C ALA A 100 1.26 3.22 13.63
N LEU A 101 0.55 3.95 12.75
CA LEU A 101 -0.90 3.85 12.60
C LEU A 101 -1.32 2.46 12.12
N ALA A 102 -0.66 1.93 11.10
CA ALA A 102 -0.95 0.63 10.52
C ALA A 102 -0.69 -0.51 11.52
N VAL A 103 0.41 -0.47 12.29
CA VAL A 103 0.66 -1.43 13.38
C VAL A 103 -0.47 -1.39 14.42
N ARG A 104 -0.86 -0.19 14.87
CA ARG A 104 -1.93 0.03 15.84
C ARG A 104 -3.32 -0.40 15.33
N HIS A 105 -3.55 -0.33 14.02
CA HIS A 105 -4.79 -0.78 13.41
C HIS A 105 -4.86 -2.31 13.37
N ASN A 106 -3.78 -2.95 12.90
CA ASN A 106 -3.69 -4.39 12.79
C ASN A 106 -3.84 -5.07 14.17
N SER A 107 -3.30 -4.48 15.24
CA SER A 107 -3.44 -5.00 16.60
C SER A 107 -4.84 -4.89 17.20
N ARG A 108 -5.77 -4.15 16.58
CA ARG A 108 -7.16 -4.00 17.03
C ARG A 108 -8.18 -4.81 16.24
N GLN A 109 -7.76 -5.49 15.18
CA GLN A 109 -8.62 -6.38 14.39
C GLN A 109 -8.52 -7.85 14.83
N SER A 110 -7.92 -8.13 16.00
CA SER A 110 -7.89 -9.46 16.63
C SER A 110 -9.13 -9.72 17.48
#